data_AF-A0A2N2IMW4-F1
#
_entry.id   AF-A0A2N2IMW4-F1
#
_cell.length_a   1.000
_cell.length_b   1.000
_cell.length_c   1.000
_cell.angle_alpha   90.00
_cell.angle_beta   90.00
_cell.angle_gamma   90.00
#
_symmetry.space_group_name_H-M   'P 1'
#
loop_
_entity.id
_entity.type
_entity.pdbx_description
1 polymer ?
#
loop_
_entity_poly.entity_id
_entity_poly.type
_entity_poly.pdbx_seq_one_letter_code
_entity_poly.pdbx_strand_id
1 'polypeptide(L)' 'MIRVNDLHDVPWREGMTVQDVLDHLKYTYALITVSIGGDVIEPEHYADTPVPDGCAMTVFHLAHGG' A
#
# COMPACT_ATOMS: atom_id res chain seq x y z
N MET A 1 7.67 -11.20 -1.67
CA MET A 1 7.88 -9.91 -2.34
C MET A 1 6.52 -9.29 -2.65
N ILE A 2 6.35 -7.99 -2.40
CA ILE A 2 5.12 -7.23 -2.72
C ILE A 2 5.39 -6.42 -3.99
N ARG A 3 4.47 -6.47 -4.96
CA ARG A 3 4.55 -5.66 -6.18
C ARG A 3 3.65 -4.44 -6.03
N VAL A 4 4.22 -3.23 -6.01
CA VAL A 4 3.46 -1.98 -5.85
C VAL A 4 3.39 -1.23 -7.18
N ASN A 5 2.17 -0.95 -7.64
CA ASN A 5 1.86 -0.24 -8.90
C ASN A 5 2.54 -0.83 -10.15
N ASP A 6 2.90 -2.11 -10.15
CA ASP A 6 3.74 -2.71 -11.20
C ASP A 6 5.10 -2.02 -11.42
N LEU A 7 5.55 -1.17 -10.49
CA LEU A 7 6.79 -0.39 -10.60
C LEU A 7 7.82 -0.74 -9.52
N HIS A 8 7.37 -1.00 -8.30
CA HIS A 8 8.26 -1.22 -7.15
C HIS A 8 8.13 -2.63 -6.60
N ASP A 9 9.28 -3.25 -6.31
CA ASP A 9 9.36 -4.51 -5.58
C ASP A 9 9.78 -4.22 -4.13
N VAL A 10 8.89 -4.53 -3.19
CA VAL A 10 9.14 -4.35 -1.76
C VAL A 10 9.41 -5.72 -1.13
N PRO A 11 10.54 -5.91 -0.42
CA PRO A 11 10.80 -7.14 0.33
C PRO A 11 9.68 -7.38 1.35
N TRP A 12 9.06 -8.54 1.27
CA TRP A 12 8.02 -8.92 2.22
C TRP A 12 8.64 -9.52 3.48
N ARG A 13 8.02 -9.27 4.63
CA ARG A 13 8.34 -9.94 5.90
C ARG A 13 7.04 -10.31 6.61
N GLU A 14 7.08 -11.36 7.43
CA GLU A 14 5.93 -11.75 8.25
C GLU A 14 5.51 -10.61 9.17
N GLY A 15 4.18 -10.40 9.27
CA GLY A 15 3.57 -9.34 10.06
C GLY A 15 3.67 -7.93 9.44
N MET A 16 4.17 -7.79 8.21
CA MET A 16 4.20 -6.50 7.51
C MET A 16 2.79 -6.01 7.17
N THR A 17 2.52 -4.73 7.42
CA THR A 17 1.22 -4.11 7.16
C THR A 17 1.25 -3.14 5.98
N VAL A 18 0.09 -2.63 5.57
CA VAL A 18 0.02 -1.62 4.51
C VAL A 18 0.86 -0.40 4.88
N GLN A 19 0.82 0.04 6.14
CA GLN A 19 1.61 1.17 6.62
C GLN A 19 3.12 0.93 6.45
N ASP A 20 3.62 -0.27 6.80
CA ASP A 20 5.03 -0.62 6.61
C ASP A 20 5.49 -0.48 5.15
N VAL A 21 4.62 -0.84 4.20
CA VAL A 21 4.92 -0.74 2.76
C VAL A 21 5.00 0.73 2.33
N LEU A 22 4.05 1.56 2.77
CA LEU A 22 4.05 2.99 2.47
C LEU A 22 5.27 3.69 3.07
N ASP A 23 5.63 3.35 4.31
CA ASP A 23 6.80 3.87 5.00
C ASP A 23 8.11 3.47 4.29
N HIS A 24 8.20 2.22 3.83
CA HIS A 24 9.33 1.72 3.04
C HIS A 24 9.51 2.53 1.74
N LEU A 25 8.41 2.85 1.06
CA LEU A 25 8.39 3.65 -0.15
C LEU A 25 8.49 5.16 0.12
N LYS A 26 8.51 5.58 1.38
CA LYS A 26 8.52 6.98 1.83
C LYS A 26 7.33 7.79 1.29
N TYR A 27 6.20 7.13 1.08
CA TYR A 27 4.95 7.78 0.70
C TYR A 27 4.34 8.44 1.93
N THR A 28 4.37 9.76 1.96
CA THR A 28 3.86 10.54 3.09
C THR A 28 2.38 10.84 2.91
N TYR A 29 1.67 10.94 4.04
CA TYR A 29 0.22 10.88 4.29
C TYR A 29 -0.75 11.81 3.51
N ALA A 30 -0.37 12.37 2.37
CA ALA A 30 -1.28 13.19 1.57
C ALA A 30 -2.20 12.31 0.70
N LEU A 31 -3.44 12.11 1.17
CA LEU A 31 -4.59 11.62 0.40
C LEU A 31 -4.26 10.41 -0.49
N ILE A 32 -3.79 9.33 0.12
CA ILE A 32 -3.45 8.09 -0.59
C ILE A 32 -4.63 7.12 -0.52
N THR A 33 -4.95 6.49 -1.65
CA THR A 33 -5.83 5.32 -1.73
C THR A 33 -4.99 4.08 -2.01
N VAL A 34 -5.13 3.05 -1.18
CA VAL A 34 -4.47 1.75 -1.33
C VAL A 34 -5.50 0.66 -1.63
N SER A 35 -5.16 -0.25 -2.54
CA SER A 35 -5.87 -1.52 -2.71
C SER A 35 -4.92 -2.71 -2.81
N ILE A 36 -5.38 -3.88 -2.39
CA ILE A 36 -4.66 -5.15 -2.53
C ILE A 36 -5.58 -6.11 -3.27
N GLY A 37 -5.13 -6.64 -4.41
CA GLY A 37 -5.95 -7.58 -5.19
C GLY A 37 -7.29 -7.04 -5.70
N GLY A 38 -7.47 -5.71 -5.69
CA GLY A 38 -8.73 -5.05 -6.10
C GLY A 38 -9.59 -4.56 -4.93
N ASP A 39 -9.32 -5.02 -3.70
CA ASP A 39 -10.03 -4.58 -2.50
C ASP A 39 -9.39 -3.31 -1.94
N VAL A 40 -10.20 -2.25 -1.80
CA VAL A 40 -9.76 -0.96 -1.25
C VAL A 40 -9.60 -1.08 0.26
N ILE A 41 -8.44 -0.67 0.76
CA ILE A 41 -8.17 -0.59 2.19
C ILE A 41 -8.37 0.87 2.62
N GLU A 42 -9.17 1.08 3.65
CA GLU A 42 -9.40 2.42 4.22
C GLU A 42 -8.16 2.86 5.04
N PRO A 43 -7.82 4.17 5.04
CA PRO A 43 -6.60 4.66 5.71
C PRO A 43 -6.51 4.32 7.19
N GLU A 44 -7.65 4.25 7.90
CA GLU A 44 -7.71 3.86 9.32
C GLU A 44 -7.26 2.43 9.58
N HIS A 45 -7.29 1.56 8.56
CA HIS A 45 -6.89 0.16 8.65
C HIS A 45 -5.44 -0.08 8.18
N TYR A 46 -4.69 0.93 7.74
CA TYR A 46 -3.35 0.71 7.15
C TYR A 46 -2.34 0.12 8.15
N ALA A 47 -2.42 0.53 9.41
CA ALA A 47 -1.54 0.03 10.45
C ALA A 47 -1.84 -1.41 10.87
N ASP A 48 -3.07 -1.88 10.65
CA ASP A 48 -3.57 -3.17 11.14
C ASP A 48 -3.80 -4.21 10.02
N THR A 49 -3.82 -3.78 8.76
CA THR A 49 -4.05 -4.68 7.62
C THR A 49 -2.76 -5.38 7.21
N PRO A 50 -2.61 -6.70 7.41
CA PRO A 50 -1.44 -7.42 6.96
C PRO A 50 -1.42 -7.54 5.44
N VAL A 51 -0.23 -7.43 4.86
CA VAL A 51 -0.04 -7.60 3.41
C VAL A 51 0.38 -9.05 3.14
N PRO A 52 -0.33 -9.80 2.28
CA PRO A 52 0.09 -11.15 1.90
C PRO A 52 1.39 -11.16 1.09
N ASP A 53 2.18 -12.23 1.24
CA ASP A 53 3.35 -12.41 0.38
C ASP A 53 2.94 -12.61 -1.09
N GLY A 54 3.69 -12.01 -2.02
CA GLY A 54 3.44 -12.15 -3.46
C GLY A 54 2.26 -11.31 -3.99
N CYS A 55 1.66 -10.45 -3.19
CA CYS A 55 0.47 -9.70 -3.63
C CYS A 55 0.80 -8.55 -4.58
N ALA A 56 -0.19 -8.18 -5.38
CA ALA A 56 -0.22 -6.94 -6.14
C ALA A 56 -0.96 -5.87 -5.32
N MET A 57 -0.24 -4.80 -5.01
CA MET A 57 -0.76 -3.64 -4.27
C MET A 57 -0.76 -2.42 -5.19
N THR A 58 -1.82 -1.63 -5.10
CA THR A 58 -1.97 -0.42 -5.89
C THR A 58 -2.10 0.78 -4.96
N VAL A 59 -1.42 1.87 -5.29
CA VAL A 59 -1.33 3.09 -4.48
C VAL A 59 -1.50 4.30 -5.38
N PHE A 60 -2.50 5.12 -5.12
CA PHE A 60 -2.74 6.37 -5.86
C PHE A 60 -2.89 7.55 -4.93
N HIS A 61 -2.29 8.69 -5.29
CA HIS A 61 -2.65 9.97 -4.69
C HIS A 61 -3.96 10.47 -5.28
N LEU A 62 -4.91 10.84 -4.42
CA LEU A 62 -6.14 11.48 -4.84
C LEU A 62 -5.82 12.90 -5.33
N ALA A 63 -5.80 13.09 -6.65
CA ALA A 63 -5.76 14.41 -7.25
C ALA A 63 -7.16 15.02 -7.17
N HIS A 64 -7.35 16.04 -6.34
CA HIS A 64 -8.53 16.90 -6.43
C HIS A 64 -8.43 17.71 -7.71
N GLY A 65 -9.22 17.36 -8.73
CA GLY A 65 -9.36 18.16 -9.95
C GLY A 65 -10.18 19.42 -9.68
N GLY A 66 -9.71 20.57 -10.15
CA GLY A 66 -10.45 21.83 -10.20
C GLY A 66 -10.97 22.11 -11.60
#